data_AF-X0AR76-F1
#
_entry.id   AF-X0AR76-F1
#
_cell.length_a   1.000
_cell.length_b   1.000
_cell.length_c   1.000
_cell.angle_alpha   90.00
_cell.angle_beta   90.00
_cell.angle_gamma   90.00
#
_symmetry.space_group_name_H-M   'P 1'
#
loop_
_entity.id
_entity.type
_entity.pdbx_description
1 polymer ?
#
loop_
_entity_poly.entity_id
_entity_poly.type
_entity_poly.pdbx_seq_one_letter_code
_entity_poly.pdbx_strand_id
1 'polypeptide(L)'
;MSNSDPCPFCGFKPGQGEYELILHIEQQHPDADGSPLTTSGDPISCPEGCGEILQLDELAYHLELHELEAQDATPEPEPEQTPTVARKPEPSTRERERKHKKVSAIQAWKDLFSGRSSHGKESSSSSSRTRHKTKREDAGITKTTSRGSSSRDKNGERAKSNVRLGKSDLGRFAHERKMPPWLVDLLKDEGQVVNDGVLPVLSQLLEQSPSTQYAYLCHPAVQHVSKLRREGGFCGYRNIQMLTSNIISAQREGSNHFGRTFPSIFQIQDLIENAWDMGINAQGRAETGGVKGTRKYIGTPEAQAVFLSLEIPCSVQAFKDQERGKSKQRLFEAIEGYFHGGITSVEDRIHHTELPPIYLQHPGHSLTIVGFERQMDGQANLLVFDPSFRDSTKIRNLIGRTVRQKPSSIDSFLQPYRRGSHYFRKYNQYEVL
;
A
#
# COMPACT_ATOMS: atom_id res chain seq x y z
N MET A 1 14.67 4.53 -49.91
CA MET A 1 15.16 5.54 -48.94
C MET A 1 14.79 5.02 -47.56
N SER A 2 15.75 4.85 -46.66
CA SER A 2 15.51 4.37 -45.30
C SER A 2 14.92 5.49 -44.44
N ASN A 3 13.80 5.23 -43.78
CA ASN A 3 13.39 6.04 -42.62
C ASN A 3 14.29 5.62 -41.45
N SER A 4 15.37 6.36 -41.23
CA SER A 4 16.08 6.37 -39.95
C SER A 4 15.39 7.34 -39.01
N ASP A 5 15.09 6.89 -37.79
CA ASP A 5 14.32 7.67 -36.82
C ASP A 5 15.06 8.92 -36.31
N PRO A 6 14.32 9.96 -35.87
CA PRO A 6 14.93 11.17 -35.32
C PRO A 6 15.57 10.92 -33.94
N CYS A 7 16.62 11.67 -33.64
CA CYS A 7 17.23 11.71 -32.32
C CYS A 7 16.18 12.03 -31.23
N PRO A 8 16.03 11.16 -30.21
CA PRO A 8 14.96 11.29 -29.22
C PRO A 8 15.13 12.51 -28.29
N PHE A 9 16.34 13.09 -28.23
CA PHE A 9 16.67 14.20 -27.34
C PHE A 9 16.46 15.58 -27.99
N CYS A 10 16.59 15.71 -29.31
CA CYS A 10 16.52 17.01 -30.00
C CYS A 10 15.80 17.01 -31.36
N GLY A 11 15.39 15.85 -31.89
CA GLY A 11 14.67 15.74 -33.16
C GLY A 11 15.54 15.80 -34.43
N PHE A 12 16.88 15.85 -34.32
CA PHE A 12 17.80 15.73 -35.45
C PHE A 12 17.52 14.47 -36.27
N LYS A 13 17.53 14.56 -37.60
CA LYS A 13 17.35 13.41 -38.49
C LYS A 13 18.65 13.16 -39.26
N PRO A 14 19.26 11.96 -39.15
CA PRO A 14 20.41 11.61 -39.97
C PRO A 14 20.00 11.55 -41.45
N GLY A 15 20.90 11.97 -42.34
CA GLY A 15 20.76 11.80 -43.78
C GLY A 15 21.21 10.41 -44.27
N GLN A 16 22.08 9.72 -43.52
CA GLN A 16 22.67 8.44 -43.90
C GLN A 16 22.67 7.40 -42.75
N GLY A 17 21.49 7.15 -42.19
CA GLY A 17 21.23 5.96 -41.36
C GLY A 17 21.71 6.04 -39.91
N GLU A 18 21.69 4.89 -39.24
CA GLU A 18 21.83 4.77 -37.78
C GLU A 18 23.20 5.22 -37.24
N TYR A 19 24.28 5.06 -38.02
CA TYR A 19 25.62 5.44 -37.60
C TYR A 19 25.80 6.96 -37.42
N GLU A 20 25.16 7.76 -38.27
CA GLU A 20 25.14 9.23 -38.14
C GLU A 20 24.29 9.67 -36.94
N LEU A 21 23.24 8.92 -36.60
CA LEU A 21 22.45 9.15 -35.37
C LEU A 21 23.26 8.84 -34.11
N ILE A 22 24.02 7.73 -34.09
CA ILE A 22 24.89 7.36 -32.96
C ILE A 22 25.97 8.43 -32.74
N LEU A 23 26.71 8.82 -33.79
CA LEU A 23 27.71 9.89 -33.71
C LEU A 23 27.11 11.23 -33.26
N HIS A 24 25.89 11.55 -33.70
CA HIS A 24 25.19 12.74 -33.25
C HIS A 24 24.87 12.68 -31.75
N ILE A 25 24.40 11.53 -31.24
CA ILE A 25 24.13 11.33 -29.80
C ILE A 25 25.41 11.45 -28.98
N GLU A 26 26.49 10.75 -29.36
CA GLU A 26 27.77 10.81 -28.65
C GLU A 26 28.38 12.23 -28.59
N GLN A 27 28.18 13.05 -29.63
CA GLN A 27 28.78 14.38 -29.72
C GLN A 27 27.89 15.51 -29.16
N GLN A 28 26.56 15.39 -29.25
CA GLN A 28 25.62 16.46 -28.86
C GLN A 28 24.85 16.13 -27.56
N HIS A 29 24.85 14.86 -27.16
CA HIS A 29 24.26 14.36 -25.92
C HIS A 29 25.28 13.47 -25.15
N PRO A 30 26.53 13.91 -24.95
CA PRO A 30 27.51 13.14 -24.17
C PRO A 30 27.01 12.92 -22.74
N ASP A 31 27.30 11.75 -22.17
CA ASP A 31 26.89 11.34 -20.81
C ASP A 31 27.58 12.17 -19.71
N ALA A 32 27.11 13.40 -19.53
CA ALA A 32 27.46 14.28 -18.42
C ALA A 32 26.40 14.19 -17.32
N ASP A 33 26.84 13.98 -16.08
CA ASP A 33 25.98 13.79 -14.90
C ASP A 33 24.88 14.85 -14.75
N GLY A 34 23.64 14.49 -15.06
CA GLY A 34 22.49 15.37 -14.87
C GLY A 34 21.38 15.24 -15.93
N SER A 35 20.81 14.04 -16.09
CA SER A 35 19.64 13.84 -16.97
C SER A 35 18.52 14.84 -16.63
N PRO A 36 18.06 15.69 -17.57
CA PRO A 36 17.06 16.70 -17.28
C PRO A 36 15.71 16.07 -16.96
N LEU A 37 15.04 16.60 -15.93
CA LEU A 37 13.76 16.12 -15.42
C LEU A 37 12.61 16.30 -16.44
N THR A 38 12.40 15.32 -17.32
CA THR A 38 11.18 15.19 -18.13
C THR A 38 10.02 14.73 -17.24
N THR A 39 9.46 15.64 -16.43
CA THR A 39 8.38 15.36 -15.49
C THR A 39 7.03 15.11 -16.19
N SER A 40 6.88 13.93 -16.76
CA SER A 40 5.59 13.31 -17.12
C SER A 40 5.42 11.95 -16.42
N GLY A 41 5.83 11.88 -15.15
CA GLY A 41 5.63 10.72 -14.25
C GLY A 41 4.19 10.64 -13.76
N ASP A 42 3.23 10.58 -14.69
CA ASP A 42 1.84 10.28 -14.38
C ASP A 42 1.71 8.75 -14.12
N PRO A 43 1.13 8.31 -12.98
CA PRO A 43 1.04 6.89 -12.67
C PRO A 43 0.19 6.09 -13.67
N ILE A 44 0.72 4.94 -14.08
CA ILE A 44 0.16 4.05 -15.09
C ILE A 44 -0.64 2.93 -14.41
N SER A 45 -1.88 2.70 -14.84
CA SER A 45 -2.62 1.48 -14.45
C SER A 45 -2.01 0.28 -15.15
N CYS A 46 -1.78 -0.83 -14.45
CA CYS A 46 -1.33 -2.08 -15.07
C CYS A 46 -2.23 -2.47 -16.28
N PRO A 47 -1.66 -2.84 -17.44
CA PRO A 47 -2.42 -3.18 -18.64
C PRO A 47 -3.25 -4.47 -18.51
N GLU A 48 -2.75 -5.45 -17.75
CA GLU A 48 -3.47 -6.70 -17.41
C GLU A 48 -4.70 -6.49 -16.52
N GLY A 49 -4.97 -5.24 -16.12
CA GLY A 49 -6.21 -4.85 -15.47
C GLY A 49 -6.36 -5.29 -14.01
N CYS A 50 -5.28 -5.76 -13.36
CA CYS A 50 -5.26 -6.11 -11.94
C CYS A 50 -5.75 -4.96 -11.03
N GLY A 51 -5.51 -3.71 -11.45
CA GLY A 51 -5.92 -2.49 -10.75
C GLY A 51 -4.78 -1.77 -10.03
N GLU A 52 -3.59 -2.36 -9.97
CA GLU A 52 -2.41 -1.72 -9.40
C GLU A 52 -2.01 -0.48 -10.23
N ILE A 53 -1.51 0.53 -9.52
CA ILE A 53 -1.12 1.83 -10.08
C ILE A 53 0.39 1.97 -9.89
N LEU A 54 1.11 2.01 -11.00
CA LEU A 54 2.54 1.78 -11.12
C LEU A 54 3.26 3.00 -11.69
N GLN A 55 4.55 3.12 -11.44
CA GLN A 55 5.46 3.92 -12.25
C GLN A 55 5.93 3.13 -13.48
N LEU A 56 6.35 3.84 -14.54
CA LEU A 56 6.84 3.21 -15.78
C LEU A 56 8.03 2.26 -15.55
N ASP A 57 8.87 2.55 -14.56
CA ASP A 57 10.01 1.72 -14.13
C ASP A 57 9.65 0.64 -13.08
N GLU A 58 8.37 0.49 -12.73
CA GLU A 58 7.82 -0.68 -12.02
C GLU A 58 7.19 -1.68 -13.00
N LEU A 59 6.67 -1.18 -14.13
CA LEU A 59 5.86 -1.95 -15.08
C LEU A 59 6.56 -3.25 -15.54
N ALA A 60 7.86 -3.24 -15.82
CA ALA A 60 8.58 -4.44 -16.25
C ALA A 60 8.59 -5.55 -15.16
N TYR A 61 8.84 -5.21 -13.90
CA TYR A 61 8.83 -6.16 -12.78
C TYR A 61 7.40 -6.60 -12.40
N HIS A 62 6.42 -5.70 -12.51
CA HIS A 62 5.02 -6.06 -12.30
C HIS A 62 4.48 -6.98 -13.42
N LEU A 63 4.93 -6.79 -14.67
CA LEU A 63 4.64 -7.71 -15.77
C LEU A 63 5.38 -9.04 -15.60
N GLU A 64 6.62 -9.07 -15.10
CA GLU A 64 7.31 -10.31 -14.70
C GLU A 64 6.49 -11.11 -13.67
N LEU A 65 5.86 -10.45 -12.69
CA LEU A 65 4.96 -11.10 -11.73
C LEU A 65 3.67 -11.63 -12.41
N HIS A 66 3.11 -10.94 -13.40
CA HIS A 66 1.99 -11.46 -14.19
C HIS A 66 2.40 -12.60 -15.14
N GLU A 67 3.61 -12.58 -15.70
CA GLU A 67 4.16 -13.70 -16.45
C GLU A 67 4.35 -14.92 -15.54
N LEU A 68 4.83 -14.75 -14.31
CA LEU A 68 4.95 -15.84 -13.33
C LEU A 68 3.56 -16.34 -12.83
N GLU A 69 2.53 -15.49 -12.81
CA GLU A 69 1.12 -15.89 -12.59
C GLU A 69 0.56 -16.68 -13.81
N ALA A 70 0.92 -16.29 -15.04
CA ALA A 70 0.34 -16.81 -16.28
C ALA A 70 1.06 -18.05 -16.86
N GLN A 71 2.38 -18.17 -16.72
CA GLN A 71 3.20 -19.28 -17.26
C GLN A 71 2.84 -20.65 -16.67
N ASP A 72 2.04 -20.70 -15.60
CA ASP A 72 1.51 -21.92 -14.97
C ASP A 72 -0.02 -22.06 -15.08
N ALA A 73 -0.71 -21.15 -15.75
CA ALA A 73 -2.14 -21.25 -15.98
C ALA A 73 -2.43 -22.17 -17.17
N THR A 74 -3.04 -23.33 -16.94
CA THR A 74 -3.69 -24.09 -18.01
C THR A 74 -4.76 -23.22 -18.66
N PRO A 75 -4.86 -23.15 -20.00
CA PRO A 75 -5.90 -22.37 -20.66
C PRO A 75 -7.26 -23.03 -20.44
N GLU A 76 -8.07 -22.46 -19.55
CA GLU A 76 -9.52 -22.67 -19.58
C GLU A 76 -10.07 -22.02 -20.87
N PRO A 77 -11.04 -22.65 -21.56
CA PRO A 77 -11.53 -22.16 -22.84
C PRO A 77 -12.25 -20.81 -22.70
N GLU A 78 -11.92 -19.86 -23.58
CA GLU A 78 -12.72 -18.63 -23.69
C GLU A 78 -14.15 -18.97 -24.16
N PRO A 79 -15.19 -18.36 -23.57
CA PRO A 79 -16.53 -18.40 -24.14
C PRO A 79 -16.55 -17.62 -25.47
N GLU A 80 -17.13 -18.21 -26.50
CA GLU A 80 -17.01 -17.76 -27.89
C GLU A 80 -17.42 -16.29 -28.11
N GLN A 81 -16.54 -15.51 -28.75
CA GLN A 81 -16.80 -14.11 -29.07
C GLN A 81 -17.73 -14.01 -30.29
N THR A 82 -19.04 -13.81 -30.05
CA THR A 82 -20.01 -13.56 -31.13
C THR A 82 -19.70 -12.22 -31.85
N PRO A 83 -19.70 -12.18 -33.19
CA PRO A 83 -19.17 -11.03 -33.94
C PRO A 83 -20.09 -9.80 -33.90
N THR A 84 -19.61 -8.71 -33.29
CA THR A 84 -20.32 -7.43 -33.28
C THR A 84 -20.04 -6.58 -34.52
N VAL A 85 -21.10 -6.09 -35.17
CA VAL A 85 -21.04 -5.34 -36.44
C VAL A 85 -20.40 -3.96 -36.26
N ALA A 86 -19.50 -3.59 -37.17
CA ALA A 86 -18.82 -2.30 -37.17
C ALA A 86 -19.76 -1.10 -37.38
N ARG A 87 -19.51 0.01 -36.68
CA ARG A 87 -20.24 1.29 -36.83
C ARG A 87 -19.26 2.47 -36.87
N LYS A 88 -19.53 3.45 -37.74
CA LYS A 88 -18.63 4.57 -38.04
C LYS A 88 -18.61 5.65 -36.93
N PRO A 89 -17.50 6.41 -36.79
CA PRO A 89 -17.40 7.55 -35.88
C PRO A 89 -17.98 8.85 -36.48
N GLU A 90 -18.46 9.74 -35.61
CA GLU A 90 -19.02 11.09 -35.85
C GLU A 90 -18.68 11.96 -34.59
N PRO A 91 -18.71 13.31 -34.63
CA PRO A 91 -17.50 14.08 -34.30
C PRO A 91 -17.42 14.72 -32.90
N SER A 92 -16.28 15.36 -32.64
CA SER A 92 -15.89 15.94 -31.36
C SER A 92 -16.50 17.31 -31.03
N THR A 93 -16.89 17.49 -29.77
CA THR A 93 -17.23 18.80 -29.19
C THR A 93 -16.06 19.34 -28.36
N ARG A 94 -15.65 20.59 -28.63
CA ARG A 94 -14.64 21.31 -27.84
C ARG A 94 -15.27 21.89 -26.57
N GLU A 95 -14.76 21.53 -25.40
CA GLU A 95 -14.95 22.32 -24.18
C GLU A 95 -13.63 22.97 -23.73
N ARG A 96 -13.74 24.04 -22.93
CA ARG A 96 -12.66 24.98 -22.65
C ARG A 96 -11.85 24.58 -21.42
N GLU A 97 -10.52 24.57 -21.54
CA GLU A 97 -9.63 24.53 -20.39
C GLU A 97 -9.89 25.70 -19.44
N ARG A 98 -10.09 25.41 -18.15
CA ARG A 98 -9.94 26.37 -17.05
C ARG A 98 -8.74 25.96 -16.20
N LYS A 99 -7.69 26.77 -16.23
CA LYS A 99 -6.47 26.55 -15.42
C LYS A 99 -6.81 26.59 -13.93
N HIS A 100 -6.77 25.43 -13.26
CA HIS A 100 -6.78 25.33 -11.80
C HIS A 100 -5.37 25.04 -11.27
N LYS A 101 -5.00 25.65 -10.14
CA LYS A 101 -3.70 25.45 -9.50
C LYS A 101 -3.57 24.02 -8.98
N LYS A 102 -2.42 23.38 -9.23
CA LYS A 102 -1.99 22.16 -8.52
C LYS A 102 -1.86 22.49 -7.02
N VAL A 103 -2.37 21.61 -6.15
CA VAL A 103 -2.19 21.64 -4.69
C VAL A 103 -1.80 20.22 -4.26
N SER A 104 -0.88 20.10 -3.30
CA SER A 104 -0.15 18.85 -3.03
C SER A 104 -0.85 17.89 -2.07
N ALA A 105 -0.57 16.59 -2.21
CA ALA A 105 -1.15 15.47 -1.46
C ALA A 105 -0.62 15.37 -0.01
N ILE A 106 -0.94 16.35 0.83
CA ILE A 106 -0.52 16.38 2.24
C ILE A 106 -1.67 16.89 3.12
N GLN A 107 -2.63 16.02 3.49
CA GLN A 107 -3.50 16.32 4.65
C GLN A 107 -3.84 15.12 5.53
N ALA A 108 -4.34 13.98 5.00
CA ALA A 108 -4.59 12.78 5.81
C ALA A 108 -3.35 12.36 6.62
N TRP A 109 -2.18 12.35 5.96
CA TRP A 109 -0.86 12.13 6.55
C TRP A 109 -0.46 13.04 7.73
N LYS A 110 -1.17 14.13 8.04
CA LYS A 110 -0.79 15.03 9.14
C LYS A 110 -1.32 14.58 10.50
N ASP A 111 -2.52 14.01 10.54
CA ASP A 111 -3.23 13.82 11.81
C ASP A 111 -2.69 12.59 12.58
N LEU A 112 -2.07 11.61 11.90
CA LEU A 112 -1.35 10.49 12.54
C LEU A 112 -0.04 10.91 13.24
N PHE A 113 0.77 11.79 12.63
CA PHE A 113 1.99 12.33 13.26
C PHE A 113 1.71 13.44 14.28
N SER A 114 0.47 13.93 14.38
CA SER A 114 0.07 15.01 15.30
C SER A 114 -0.44 14.47 16.63
N GLY A 115 0.31 13.55 17.23
CA GLY A 115 -0.09 12.83 18.45
C GLY A 115 -0.43 13.74 19.63
N ARG A 116 -1.70 13.76 20.04
CA ARG A 116 -2.17 14.28 21.32
C ARG A 116 -3.05 13.27 22.04
N SER A 117 -2.41 12.41 22.82
CA SER A 117 -3.09 11.74 23.93
C SER A 117 -3.28 12.73 25.07
N SER A 118 -4.49 12.76 25.65
CA SER A 118 -4.73 13.27 27.00
C SER A 118 -6.00 12.64 27.56
N HIS A 119 -5.85 11.71 28.51
CA HIS A 119 -6.97 11.19 29.30
C HIS A 119 -7.72 12.32 30.03
N GLY A 120 -9.03 12.17 30.20
CA GLY A 120 -9.79 12.99 31.14
C GLY A 120 -9.60 12.51 32.59
N LYS A 121 -9.70 13.45 33.55
CA LYS A 121 -10.11 13.21 34.93
C LYS A 121 -10.62 14.50 35.57
N GLU A 122 -11.46 14.36 36.58
CA GLU A 122 -12.29 15.44 37.12
C GLU A 122 -11.65 16.18 38.32
N SER A 123 -12.40 17.15 38.83
CA SER A 123 -12.19 17.98 40.03
C SER A 123 -11.38 17.37 41.20
N SER A 124 -10.65 18.15 42.02
CA SER A 124 -11.30 18.99 43.04
C SER A 124 -10.37 19.90 43.88
N SER A 125 -10.97 20.97 44.44
CA SER A 125 -10.67 21.67 45.71
C SER A 125 -9.22 21.99 46.19
N SER A 126 -8.85 23.28 46.03
CA SER A 126 -8.50 24.22 47.13
C SER A 126 -7.09 24.26 47.79
N SER A 127 -6.84 25.41 48.45
CA SER A 127 -6.06 25.57 49.70
C SER A 127 -4.54 25.87 49.73
N SER A 128 -4.18 27.07 49.26
CA SER A 128 -3.53 28.14 50.08
C SER A 128 -2.03 28.10 50.50
N ARG A 129 -1.41 29.32 50.49
CA ARG A 129 -0.17 29.77 51.20
C ARG A 129 1.16 29.13 50.70
N THR A 130 2.36 29.75 50.79
CA THR A 130 2.87 31.05 51.30
C THR A 130 3.70 31.80 50.21
N ARG A 131 3.80 33.14 50.17
CA ARG A 131 4.86 33.99 50.81
C ARG A 131 6.29 33.38 50.70
N HIS A 132 7.37 34.07 50.30
CA HIS A 132 7.69 35.51 50.10
C HIS A 132 8.96 35.61 49.16
N LYS A 133 9.76 36.67 48.88
CA LYS A 133 9.99 38.07 49.34
C LYS A 133 10.87 38.84 48.30
N THR A 134 10.68 40.16 48.09
CA THR A 134 11.62 41.14 47.44
C THR A 134 11.97 40.96 45.94
N LYS A 135 12.37 41.98 45.17
CA LYS A 135 12.86 43.36 45.50
C LYS A 135 12.33 44.43 44.49
N ARG A 136 12.33 45.71 44.93
CA ARG A 136 12.22 46.94 44.10
C ARG A 136 13.62 47.26 43.49
N GLU A 137 13.95 48.37 42.80
CA GLU A 137 13.45 49.76 42.63
C GLU A 137 13.87 50.24 41.20
N ASP A 138 13.32 51.26 40.52
CA ASP A 138 12.01 51.95 40.47
C ASP A 138 12.00 52.93 39.23
N ALA A 139 10.92 53.66 38.94
CA ALA A 139 10.79 54.85 38.04
C ALA A 139 10.81 54.76 36.47
N GLY A 140 9.92 55.55 35.83
CA GLY A 140 9.88 55.83 34.37
C GLY A 140 8.52 56.38 33.86
N ILE A 141 8.32 57.70 33.87
CA ILE A 141 7.00 58.35 33.60
C ILE A 141 6.90 58.98 32.20
N THR A 142 5.83 58.68 31.45
CA THR A 142 5.03 59.69 30.70
C THR A 142 3.69 59.15 30.19
N LYS A 143 2.68 60.03 30.07
CA LYS A 143 1.42 59.80 29.34
C LYS A 143 1.30 60.84 28.23
N THR A 144 0.80 60.50 27.05
CA THR A 144 -0.14 61.37 26.29
C THR A 144 -0.81 60.70 25.08
N THR A 145 -2.02 61.18 24.79
CA THR A 145 -2.72 61.25 23.48
C THR A 145 -2.93 60.01 22.61
N SER A 146 -4.22 59.68 22.48
CA SER A 146 -4.87 58.90 21.43
C SER A 146 -4.57 59.31 19.99
N ARG A 147 -4.54 58.31 19.09
CA ARG A 147 -5.32 58.28 17.84
C ARG A 147 -5.53 56.82 17.42
N GLY A 148 -6.71 56.48 16.91
CA GLY A 148 -7.15 55.10 16.73
C GLY A 148 -7.01 54.57 15.30
N SER A 149 -7.06 53.23 15.18
CA SER A 149 -7.33 52.49 13.94
C SER A 149 -8.11 51.23 14.28
N SER A 150 -9.12 50.89 13.48
CA SER A 150 -10.07 49.81 13.76
C SER A 150 -9.67 48.46 13.13
N SER A 151 -8.91 47.65 13.86
CA SER A 151 -8.76 46.22 13.54
C SER A 151 -9.94 45.44 14.11
N ARG A 152 -10.86 44.98 13.25
CA ARG A 152 -11.89 44.01 13.65
C ARG A 152 -11.24 42.67 13.99
N ASP A 153 -11.41 42.19 15.21
CA ASP A 153 -11.05 40.83 15.60
C ASP A 153 -11.90 39.80 14.86
N LYS A 154 -11.43 39.41 13.67
CA LYS A 154 -11.86 38.16 13.04
C LYS A 154 -11.08 37.01 13.66
N ASN A 155 -11.51 36.59 14.85
CA ASN A 155 -11.20 35.26 15.37
C ASN A 155 -11.92 34.20 14.49
N GLY A 156 -11.44 34.06 13.26
CA GLY A 156 -11.94 33.09 12.30
C GLY A 156 -11.32 31.75 12.64
N GLU A 157 -12.04 30.94 13.42
CA GLU A 157 -11.79 29.51 13.51
C GLU A 157 -11.63 28.97 12.11
N ARG A 158 -10.42 28.46 11.81
CA ARG A 158 -10.06 28.04 10.47
C ARG A 158 -10.67 26.67 10.23
N ALA A 159 -11.98 26.67 9.95
CA ALA A 159 -12.80 25.48 9.74
C ALA A 159 -12.01 24.45 8.94
N LYS A 160 -11.77 23.27 9.55
CA LYS A 160 -11.09 22.16 8.86
C LYS A 160 -11.86 21.93 7.56
N SER A 161 -11.22 22.21 6.43
CA SER A 161 -11.85 21.97 5.14
C SER A 161 -12.00 20.47 4.98
N ASN A 162 -13.25 19.99 4.97
CA ASN A 162 -13.59 18.59 4.69
C ASN A 162 -13.27 18.27 3.22
N VAL A 163 -11.98 18.17 2.90
CA VAL A 163 -11.47 17.85 1.57
C VAL A 163 -11.60 16.35 1.39
N ARG A 164 -12.64 15.96 0.65
CA ARG A 164 -12.79 14.59 0.16
C ARG A 164 -11.53 14.19 -0.63
N LEU A 165 -11.04 12.97 -0.40
CA LEU A 165 -9.79 12.47 -0.99
C LEU A 165 -9.91 12.25 -2.50
N GLY A 166 -8.74 12.19 -3.16
CA GLY A 166 -8.60 12.12 -4.60
C GLY A 166 -8.43 10.70 -5.13
N LYS A 167 -8.19 10.60 -6.45
CA LYS A 167 -7.78 9.35 -7.12
C LYS A 167 -6.41 8.83 -6.67
N SER A 168 -5.59 9.70 -6.07
CA SER A 168 -4.30 9.40 -5.44
C SER A 168 -4.44 8.43 -4.27
N ASP A 169 -5.53 8.54 -3.51
CA ASP A 169 -5.70 7.90 -2.20
C ASP A 169 -6.80 6.83 -2.27
N LEU A 170 -7.91 7.14 -2.94
CA LEU A 170 -9.08 6.25 -3.09
C LEU A 170 -9.05 5.42 -4.39
N GLY A 171 -7.95 5.47 -5.13
CA GLY A 171 -7.77 4.77 -6.41
C GLY A 171 -8.61 5.32 -7.57
N ARG A 172 -8.62 4.59 -8.70
CA ARG A 172 -9.30 5.05 -9.94
C ARG A 172 -10.81 5.28 -9.79
N PHE A 173 -11.43 4.70 -8.76
CA PHE A 173 -12.87 4.78 -8.45
C PHE A 173 -13.22 5.73 -7.29
N ALA A 174 -12.34 6.66 -6.92
CA ALA A 174 -12.54 7.65 -5.84
C ALA A 174 -13.92 8.32 -5.75
N HIS A 175 -14.59 8.53 -6.89
CA HIS A 175 -15.87 9.23 -6.99
C HIS A 175 -17.05 8.30 -7.35
N GLU A 176 -16.83 6.98 -7.32
CA GLU A 176 -17.88 5.98 -7.52
C GLU A 176 -18.91 6.04 -6.39
N ARG A 177 -20.20 6.04 -6.77
CA ARG A 177 -21.35 5.96 -5.86
C ARG A 177 -21.86 4.54 -5.64
N LYS A 178 -21.70 3.67 -6.64
CA LYS A 178 -22.06 2.25 -6.59
C LYS A 178 -21.29 1.48 -7.67
N MET A 179 -20.87 0.27 -7.36
CA MET A 179 -20.33 -0.70 -8.30
C MET A 179 -21.32 -1.09 -9.41
N PRO A 180 -20.83 -1.50 -10.60
CA PRO A 180 -21.67 -2.07 -11.64
C PRO A 180 -22.23 -3.44 -11.18
N PRO A 181 -23.48 -3.81 -11.56
CA PRO A 181 -24.10 -5.06 -11.09
C PRO A 181 -23.25 -6.30 -11.29
N TRP A 182 -22.69 -6.51 -12.50
CA TRP A 182 -21.85 -7.67 -12.81
C TRP A 182 -20.70 -7.92 -11.83
N LEU A 183 -20.15 -6.87 -11.22
CA LEU A 183 -19.09 -7.00 -10.22
C LEU A 183 -19.66 -7.30 -8.83
N VAL A 184 -20.83 -6.74 -8.51
CA VAL A 184 -21.54 -7.07 -7.27
C VAL A 184 -21.95 -8.53 -7.25
N ASP A 185 -22.30 -9.08 -8.41
CA ASP A 185 -22.71 -10.48 -8.56
C ASP A 185 -21.46 -11.39 -8.56
N LEU A 186 -20.41 -11.07 -9.34
CA LEU A 186 -19.09 -11.75 -9.29
C LEU A 186 -18.52 -11.85 -7.86
N LEU A 187 -18.57 -10.76 -7.08
CA LEU A 187 -18.07 -10.72 -5.69
C LEU A 187 -18.95 -11.46 -4.67
N LYS A 188 -20.16 -11.89 -5.05
CA LYS A 188 -21.00 -12.80 -4.23
C LYS A 188 -20.83 -14.25 -4.64
N ASP A 189 -20.76 -14.51 -5.95
CA ASP A 189 -20.85 -15.84 -6.52
C ASP A 189 -19.48 -16.55 -6.52
N GLU A 190 -18.39 -15.83 -6.82
CA GLU A 190 -17.01 -16.35 -6.72
C GLU A 190 -16.29 -15.93 -5.43
N GLY A 191 -16.59 -14.74 -4.89
CA GLY A 191 -16.06 -14.24 -3.60
C GLY A 191 -14.56 -13.90 -3.59
N GLN A 192 -13.69 -14.92 -3.56
CA GLN A 192 -12.22 -14.79 -3.54
C GLN A 192 -11.51 -16.08 -3.99
N VAL A 193 -10.26 -15.96 -4.46
CA VAL A 193 -9.34 -17.11 -4.51
C VAL A 193 -8.61 -17.22 -3.18
N VAL A 194 -8.57 -18.43 -2.62
CA VAL A 194 -7.93 -18.74 -1.33
C VAL A 194 -6.99 -19.92 -1.52
N ASN A 195 -5.75 -19.82 -1.07
CA ASN A 195 -4.83 -20.94 -0.96
C ASN A 195 -4.33 -21.07 0.48
N ASP A 196 -4.64 -22.20 1.11
CA ASP A 196 -4.12 -22.59 2.42
C ASP A 196 -2.80 -23.38 2.26
N GLY A 197 -1.97 -23.44 3.29
CA GLY A 197 -0.73 -24.22 3.28
C GLY A 197 0.40 -23.67 2.40
N VAL A 198 0.28 -22.45 1.85
CA VAL A 198 1.34 -21.79 1.08
C VAL A 198 2.58 -21.50 1.95
N LEU A 199 2.40 -21.02 3.19
CA LEU A 199 3.51 -20.77 4.13
C LEU A 199 4.37 -22.01 4.41
N PRO A 200 3.79 -23.20 4.72
CA PRO A 200 4.53 -24.47 4.77
C PRO A 200 5.28 -24.86 3.49
N VAL A 201 4.87 -24.39 2.31
CA VAL A 201 5.64 -24.57 1.06
C VAL A 201 6.81 -23.58 0.99
N LEU A 202 6.58 -22.30 1.35
CA LEU A 202 7.63 -21.27 1.39
C LEU A 202 8.72 -21.62 2.41
N SER A 203 8.37 -22.12 3.59
CA SER A 203 9.35 -22.61 4.59
C SER A 203 10.28 -23.67 4.01
N GLN A 204 9.72 -24.71 3.37
CA GLN A 204 10.52 -25.79 2.79
C GLN A 204 11.36 -25.33 1.58
N LEU A 205 10.94 -24.28 0.87
CA LEU A 205 11.72 -23.66 -0.20
C LEU A 205 12.87 -22.84 0.35
N LEU A 206 12.64 -22.00 1.37
CA LEU A 206 13.69 -21.24 2.06
C LEU A 206 14.73 -22.18 2.67
N GLU A 207 14.30 -23.28 3.29
CA GLU A 207 15.20 -24.30 3.87
C GLU A 207 15.95 -25.13 2.81
N GLN A 208 15.62 -25.00 1.52
CA GLN A 208 16.41 -25.55 0.42
C GLN A 208 17.17 -24.47 -0.37
N SER A 209 16.89 -23.17 -0.14
CA SER A 209 17.54 -22.09 -0.89
C SER A 209 19.01 -21.92 -0.49
N PRO A 210 19.93 -21.81 -1.47
CA PRO A 210 21.33 -21.47 -1.22
C PRO A 210 21.55 -19.97 -0.99
N SER A 211 20.57 -19.10 -1.30
CA SER A 211 20.69 -17.66 -1.10
C SER A 211 20.16 -17.21 0.26
N THR A 212 19.22 -17.93 0.88
CA THR A 212 18.71 -17.63 2.23
C THR A 212 19.77 -17.89 3.32
N GLN A 213 20.15 -16.87 4.08
CA GLN A 213 20.98 -17.00 5.28
C GLN A 213 20.15 -17.42 6.49
N TYR A 214 19.03 -16.72 6.73
CA TYR A 214 18.00 -17.08 7.70
C TYR A 214 16.67 -16.45 7.27
N ALA A 215 15.56 -16.98 7.79
CA ALA A 215 14.26 -16.33 7.65
C ALA A 215 13.40 -16.52 8.89
N TYR A 216 12.47 -15.58 9.09
CA TYR A 216 11.39 -15.67 10.07
C TYR A 216 10.05 -15.75 9.33
N LEU A 217 9.14 -16.60 9.80
CA LEU A 217 7.78 -16.72 9.27
C LEU A 217 6.75 -16.48 10.38
N CYS A 218 5.62 -15.87 10.03
CA CYS A 218 4.44 -15.77 10.90
C CYS A 218 3.75 -17.15 11.07
N HIS A 219 2.76 -17.20 11.96
CA HIS A 219 2.04 -18.44 12.29
C HIS A 219 1.50 -19.13 11.02
N PRO A 220 1.79 -20.43 10.79
CA PRO A 220 1.75 -21.05 9.47
C PRO A 220 0.37 -21.18 8.81
N ALA A 221 -0.72 -20.97 9.55
CA ALA A 221 -2.10 -21.05 9.08
C ALA A 221 -2.69 -19.71 8.57
N VAL A 222 -1.84 -18.77 8.11
CA VAL A 222 -2.31 -17.65 7.28
C VAL A 222 -2.63 -18.16 5.89
N GLN A 223 -3.85 -17.92 5.43
CA GLN A 223 -4.30 -18.27 4.08
C GLN A 223 -3.98 -17.10 3.13
N HIS A 224 -3.44 -17.39 1.95
CA HIS A 224 -3.27 -16.37 0.91
C HIS A 224 -4.61 -16.11 0.24
N VAL A 225 -5.10 -14.86 0.27
CA VAL A 225 -6.35 -14.43 -0.36
C VAL A 225 -6.04 -13.46 -1.50
N SER A 226 -6.38 -13.85 -2.73
CA SER A 226 -5.99 -13.14 -3.97
C SER A 226 -7.18 -12.84 -4.89
N LYS A 227 -6.95 -11.92 -5.84
CA LYS A 227 -7.98 -11.34 -6.73
C LYS A 227 -8.77 -12.37 -7.56
N LEU A 228 -10.06 -12.08 -7.74
CA LEU A 228 -10.82 -12.56 -8.90
C LEU A 228 -10.35 -11.85 -10.17
N ARG A 229 -10.48 -12.51 -11.33
CA ARG A 229 -10.17 -11.86 -12.62
C ARG A 229 -11.12 -10.68 -12.80
N ARG A 230 -10.58 -9.51 -13.19
CA ARG A 230 -11.30 -8.26 -13.49
C ARG A 230 -11.95 -7.53 -12.28
N GLU A 231 -11.73 -7.92 -11.02
CA GLU A 231 -12.34 -7.22 -9.87
C GLU A 231 -11.81 -5.78 -9.69
N GLY A 232 -10.49 -5.59 -9.83
CA GLY A 232 -9.78 -4.34 -9.59
C GLY A 232 -9.14 -4.24 -8.20
N GLY A 233 -8.72 -3.04 -7.80
CA GLY A 233 -7.99 -2.83 -6.54
C GLY A 233 -8.87 -2.97 -5.29
N PHE A 234 -8.99 -4.19 -4.77
CA PHE A 234 -9.50 -4.49 -3.43
C PHE A 234 -8.41 -4.92 -2.44
N CYS A 235 -7.13 -4.65 -2.74
CA CYS A 235 -5.97 -5.15 -1.98
C CYS A 235 -6.10 -4.97 -0.45
N GLY A 236 -6.42 -3.77 0.04
CA GLY A 236 -6.60 -3.54 1.49
C GLY A 236 -7.69 -4.42 2.12
N TYR A 237 -8.79 -4.69 1.40
CA TYR A 237 -9.84 -5.61 1.86
C TYR A 237 -9.34 -7.06 1.87
N ARG A 238 -8.61 -7.49 0.84
CA ARG A 238 -8.00 -8.84 0.78
C ARG A 238 -6.95 -9.04 1.88
N ASN A 239 -6.18 -8.01 2.21
CA ASN A 239 -5.23 -8.04 3.33
C ASN A 239 -5.95 -8.14 4.69
N ILE A 240 -7.09 -7.46 4.88
CA ILE A 240 -7.96 -7.67 6.06
C ILE A 240 -8.46 -9.12 6.11
N GLN A 241 -8.84 -9.74 4.97
CA GLN A 241 -9.20 -11.16 4.91
C GLN A 241 -8.03 -12.07 5.34
N MET A 242 -6.79 -11.78 4.92
CA MET A 242 -5.60 -12.55 5.30
C MET A 242 -5.25 -12.40 6.79
N LEU A 243 -5.26 -11.19 7.35
CA LEU A 243 -5.10 -10.97 8.80
C LEU A 243 -6.20 -11.68 9.60
N THR A 244 -7.45 -11.62 9.13
CA THR A 244 -8.57 -12.33 9.76
C THR A 244 -8.41 -13.86 9.69
N SER A 245 -7.83 -14.40 8.62
CA SER A 245 -7.53 -15.84 8.53
C SER A 245 -6.59 -16.29 9.66
N ASN A 246 -5.60 -15.47 10.02
CA ASN A 246 -4.73 -15.74 11.17
C ASN A 246 -5.51 -15.76 12.48
N ILE A 247 -6.32 -14.71 12.71
CA ILE A 247 -7.09 -14.52 13.95
C ILE A 247 -8.03 -15.72 14.19
N ILE A 248 -8.71 -16.20 13.15
CA ILE A 248 -9.54 -17.41 13.21
C ILE A 248 -8.68 -18.65 13.47
N SER A 249 -7.68 -18.94 12.62
CA SER A 249 -6.91 -20.19 12.67
C SER A 249 -6.12 -20.37 13.96
N ALA A 250 -5.55 -19.28 14.49
CA ALA A 250 -4.78 -19.27 15.74
C ALA A 250 -5.65 -18.95 16.99
N GLN A 251 -6.99 -18.93 16.83
CA GLN A 251 -7.98 -18.67 17.90
C GLN A 251 -7.62 -17.47 18.79
N ARG A 252 -7.17 -16.37 18.15
CA ARG A 252 -6.72 -15.15 18.85
C ARG A 252 -7.90 -14.38 19.44
N GLU A 253 -7.60 -13.34 20.22
CA GLU A 253 -8.59 -12.41 20.75
C GLU A 253 -9.48 -11.84 19.62
N GLY A 254 -10.78 -11.70 19.88
CA GLY A 254 -11.79 -11.31 18.89
C GLY A 254 -12.11 -12.32 17.78
N SER A 255 -11.48 -13.49 17.72
CA SER A 255 -11.81 -14.56 16.74
C SER A 255 -13.30 -14.97 16.73
N ASN A 256 -13.96 -14.87 17.89
CA ASN A 256 -15.41 -15.08 18.05
C ASN A 256 -16.27 -14.16 17.16
N HIS A 257 -15.78 -12.98 16.75
CA HIS A 257 -16.49 -12.09 15.83
C HIS A 257 -16.49 -12.59 14.38
N PHE A 258 -15.60 -13.53 14.03
CA PHE A 258 -15.37 -13.99 12.67
C PHE A 258 -15.83 -15.44 12.39
N GLY A 259 -16.68 -16.00 13.25
CA GLY A 259 -17.45 -17.22 12.98
C GLY A 259 -16.61 -18.45 12.62
N ARG A 260 -16.56 -18.81 11.33
CA ARG A 260 -15.73 -19.90 10.78
C ARG A 260 -14.89 -19.51 9.56
N THR A 261 -15.02 -18.27 9.09
CA THR A 261 -14.45 -17.78 7.82
C THR A 261 -14.33 -16.27 7.88
N PHE A 262 -13.28 -15.70 7.29
CA PHE A 262 -13.12 -14.25 7.20
C PHE A 262 -14.26 -13.57 6.42
N PRO A 263 -14.57 -12.29 6.70
CA PRO A 263 -15.68 -11.57 6.06
C PRO A 263 -15.45 -11.33 4.57
N SER A 264 -16.53 -11.26 3.78
CA SER A 264 -16.51 -10.79 2.39
C SER A 264 -16.20 -9.29 2.29
N ILE A 265 -15.84 -8.80 1.09
CA ILE A 265 -15.63 -7.36 0.83
C ILE A 265 -16.82 -6.51 1.29
N PHE A 266 -18.06 -6.95 1.07
CA PHE A 266 -19.26 -6.22 1.51
C PHE A 266 -19.35 -6.14 3.03
N GLN A 267 -19.09 -7.24 3.73
CA GLN A 267 -19.06 -7.27 5.20
C GLN A 267 -17.91 -6.42 5.77
N ILE A 268 -16.75 -6.36 5.10
CA ILE A 268 -15.66 -5.45 5.49
C ILE A 268 -16.08 -3.99 5.29
N GLN A 269 -16.78 -3.65 4.20
CA GLN A 269 -17.34 -2.31 4.00
C GLN A 269 -18.42 -1.95 5.04
N ASP A 270 -19.20 -2.94 5.49
CA ASP A 270 -20.12 -2.77 6.61
C ASP A 270 -19.36 -2.53 7.93
N LEU A 271 -18.34 -3.32 8.25
CA LEU A 271 -17.52 -3.17 9.45
C LEU A 271 -16.80 -1.82 9.51
N ILE A 272 -16.18 -1.37 8.42
CA ILE A 272 -15.50 -0.06 8.33
C ILE A 272 -16.47 1.08 8.65
N GLU A 273 -17.66 1.08 8.05
CA GLU A 273 -18.63 2.15 8.25
C GLU A 273 -19.32 2.07 9.62
N ASN A 274 -19.51 0.87 10.16
CA ASN A 274 -20.01 0.69 11.53
C ASN A 274 -18.98 1.21 12.56
N ALA A 275 -17.68 0.97 12.33
CA ALA A 275 -16.60 1.52 13.16
C ALA A 275 -16.59 3.06 13.13
N TRP A 276 -16.79 3.67 11.95
CA TRP A 276 -16.97 5.12 11.84
C TRP A 276 -18.19 5.63 12.61
N ASP A 277 -19.29 4.88 12.63
CA ASP A 277 -20.49 5.26 13.39
C ASP A 277 -20.33 5.06 14.91
N MET A 278 -19.40 4.19 15.34
CA MET A 278 -18.88 4.10 16.71
C MET A 278 -17.87 5.22 17.05
N GLY A 279 -17.54 6.10 16.10
CA GLY A 279 -16.57 7.20 16.26
C GLY A 279 -15.11 6.83 16.00
N ILE A 280 -14.80 5.55 15.78
CA ILE A 280 -13.44 5.05 15.52
C ILE A 280 -13.02 5.46 14.11
N ASN A 281 -11.95 6.26 13.98
CA ASN A 281 -11.44 6.80 12.71
C ASN A 281 -12.52 7.46 11.80
N ALA A 282 -13.60 7.98 12.40
CA ALA A 282 -14.82 8.43 11.71
C ALA A 282 -14.62 9.51 10.63
N GLN A 283 -13.50 10.23 10.67
CA GLN A 283 -13.05 11.14 9.60
C GLN A 283 -13.01 10.46 8.22
N GLY A 284 -12.70 9.16 8.17
CA GLY A 284 -12.72 8.35 6.94
C GLY A 284 -14.08 8.39 6.23
N ARG A 285 -15.20 8.51 6.96
CA ARG A 285 -16.54 8.65 6.38
C ARG A 285 -16.67 9.93 5.54
N ALA A 286 -16.06 11.03 5.97
CA ALA A 286 -16.07 12.30 5.24
C ALA A 286 -15.03 12.32 4.10
N GLU A 287 -13.86 11.71 4.32
CA GLU A 287 -12.75 11.70 3.37
C GLU A 287 -12.98 10.76 2.18
N THR A 288 -13.52 9.56 2.42
CA THR A 288 -13.99 8.65 1.35
C THR A 288 -15.32 9.11 0.77
N GLY A 289 -16.20 9.69 1.60
CA GLY A 289 -17.62 9.89 1.34
C GLY A 289 -18.39 8.57 1.15
N GLY A 290 -18.12 7.60 2.05
CA GLY A 290 -18.69 6.24 2.07
C GLY A 290 -17.94 5.24 1.20
N VAL A 291 -17.76 4.01 1.71
CA VAL A 291 -17.14 2.88 0.99
C VAL A 291 -18.15 1.82 0.55
N LYS A 292 -19.27 1.64 1.27
CA LYS A 292 -20.28 0.59 1.01
C LYS A 292 -20.73 0.56 -0.45
N GLY A 293 -20.56 -0.61 -1.07
CA GLY A 293 -20.95 -0.88 -2.45
C GLY A 293 -20.08 -0.19 -3.51
N THR A 294 -18.85 0.21 -3.20
CA THR A 294 -17.94 0.91 -4.15
C THR A 294 -16.54 0.30 -4.18
N ARG A 295 -15.78 0.57 -5.24
CA ARG A 295 -14.36 0.15 -5.43
C ARG A 295 -13.35 1.18 -4.93
N LYS A 296 -13.67 1.94 -3.87
CA LYS A 296 -12.69 2.85 -3.28
C LYS A 296 -11.61 2.05 -2.57
N TYR A 297 -10.36 2.46 -2.77
CA TYR A 297 -9.25 1.92 -2.01
C TYR A 297 -9.41 2.35 -0.55
N ILE A 298 -8.90 1.51 0.34
CA ILE A 298 -8.84 1.71 1.78
C ILE A 298 -7.40 1.52 2.23
N GLY A 299 -7.04 2.03 3.40
CA GLY A 299 -5.70 1.87 3.95
C GLY A 299 -5.69 1.44 5.40
N THR A 300 -4.54 1.65 6.02
CA THR A 300 -4.27 1.45 7.45
C THR A 300 -5.36 2.01 8.37
N PRO A 301 -5.92 3.22 8.15
CA PRO A 301 -6.97 3.77 9.02
C PRO A 301 -8.28 2.96 9.00
N GLU A 302 -8.70 2.44 7.84
CA GLU A 302 -9.89 1.58 7.73
C GLU A 302 -9.65 0.18 8.31
N ALA A 303 -8.50 -0.42 8.02
CA ALA A 303 -8.14 -1.73 8.57
C ALA A 303 -8.06 -1.67 10.11
N GLN A 304 -7.44 -0.62 10.66
CA GLN A 304 -7.40 -0.37 12.10
C GLN A 304 -8.81 -0.14 12.66
N ALA A 305 -9.68 0.59 11.96
CA ALA A 305 -11.05 0.84 12.41
C ALA A 305 -11.84 -0.46 12.58
N VAL A 306 -11.71 -1.40 11.63
CA VAL A 306 -12.32 -2.74 11.72
C VAL A 306 -11.85 -3.47 12.99
N PHE A 307 -10.53 -3.64 13.18
CA PHE A 307 -10.01 -4.40 14.32
C PHE A 307 -10.34 -3.76 15.67
N LEU A 308 -10.21 -2.44 15.80
CA LEU A 308 -10.59 -1.72 17.04
C LEU A 308 -12.10 -1.78 17.33
N SER A 309 -12.96 -1.81 16.29
CA SER A 309 -14.42 -1.95 16.47
C SER A 309 -14.86 -3.35 16.93
N LEU A 310 -13.96 -4.34 16.80
CA LEU A 310 -14.14 -5.73 17.21
C LEU A 310 -13.27 -6.08 18.43
N GLU A 311 -12.83 -5.06 19.17
CA GLU A 311 -12.01 -5.15 20.39
C GLU A 311 -10.67 -5.90 20.20
N ILE A 312 -10.16 -5.99 18.96
CA ILE A 312 -8.93 -6.71 18.62
C ILE A 312 -7.71 -5.78 18.79
N PRO A 313 -6.73 -6.13 19.64
CA PRO A 313 -5.53 -5.32 19.82
C PRO A 313 -4.70 -5.22 18.53
N CYS A 314 -4.46 -3.99 18.08
CA CYS A 314 -3.63 -3.68 16.92
C CYS A 314 -2.94 -2.32 17.10
N SER A 315 -1.84 -2.07 16.38
CA SER A 315 -1.01 -0.89 16.59
C SER A 315 -0.36 -0.41 15.30
N VAL A 316 -0.65 0.84 14.90
CA VAL A 316 -0.11 1.41 13.67
C VAL A 316 1.30 1.98 13.90
N GLN A 317 2.23 1.64 13.00
CA GLN A 317 3.55 2.29 12.91
C GLN A 317 3.73 2.92 11.52
N ALA A 318 4.16 4.18 11.47
CA ALA A 318 4.34 4.93 10.22
C ALA A 318 5.81 5.30 10.00
N PHE A 319 6.44 4.72 8.97
CA PHE A 319 7.84 4.94 8.61
C PHE A 319 7.94 6.01 7.51
N LYS A 320 8.33 7.22 7.87
CA LYS A 320 8.44 8.35 6.93
C LYS A 320 9.72 9.15 7.16
N ASP A 321 10.42 9.43 6.07
CA ASP A 321 11.65 10.22 6.04
C ASP A 321 11.68 11.06 4.74
N GLN A 322 12.47 12.13 4.75
CA GLN A 322 12.77 12.90 3.54
C GLN A 322 13.95 12.29 2.79
N GLU A 323 14.85 11.60 3.49
CA GLU A 323 16.02 10.96 2.90
C GLU A 323 15.67 9.61 2.26
N ARG A 324 16.03 9.45 0.98
CA ARG A 324 15.66 8.27 0.19
C ARG A 324 16.28 7.01 0.80
N GLY A 325 15.44 6.03 1.11
CA GLY A 325 15.86 4.74 1.66
C GLY A 325 15.78 4.64 3.20
N LYS A 326 15.84 5.73 3.96
CA LYS A 326 15.73 5.67 5.43
C LYS A 326 14.37 5.18 5.93
N SER A 327 13.28 5.44 5.20
CA SER A 327 11.96 4.87 5.49
C SER A 327 11.93 3.35 5.30
N LYS A 328 12.59 2.84 4.24
CA LYS A 328 12.75 1.39 4.01
C LYS A 328 13.60 0.77 5.12
N GLN A 329 14.72 1.40 5.47
CA GLN A 329 15.61 0.90 6.52
C GLN A 329 14.85 0.69 7.84
N ARG A 330 14.15 1.71 8.34
CA ARG A 330 13.39 1.59 9.60
C ARG A 330 12.23 0.60 9.51
N LEU A 331 11.56 0.50 8.35
CA LEU A 331 10.56 -0.56 8.11
C LEU A 331 11.19 -1.96 8.25
N PHE A 332 12.33 -2.19 7.60
CA PHE A 332 13.01 -3.50 7.64
C PHE A 332 13.52 -3.83 9.05
N GLU A 333 14.15 -2.87 9.74
CA GLU A 333 14.60 -3.01 11.13
C GLU A 333 13.43 -3.34 12.08
N ALA A 334 12.28 -2.69 11.91
CA ALA A 334 11.10 -2.93 12.74
C ALA A 334 10.41 -4.27 12.45
N ILE A 335 10.30 -4.68 11.18
CA ILE A 335 9.70 -5.97 10.80
C ILE A 335 10.61 -7.14 11.20
N GLU A 336 11.92 -7.01 11.04
CA GLU A 336 12.90 -7.99 11.52
C GLU A 336 12.85 -8.10 13.05
N GLY A 337 12.86 -6.98 13.77
CA GLY A 337 12.76 -6.96 15.23
C GLY A 337 11.44 -7.53 15.77
N TYR A 338 10.33 -7.30 15.07
CA TYR A 338 9.03 -7.89 15.38
C TYR A 338 9.08 -9.41 15.31
N PHE A 339 9.48 -9.98 14.17
CA PHE A 339 9.52 -11.43 14.01
C PHE A 339 10.59 -12.10 14.88
N HIS A 340 11.74 -11.44 15.08
CA HIS A 340 12.78 -11.90 15.99
C HIS A 340 12.28 -12.01 17.45
N GLY A 341 11.37 -11.12 17.87
CA GLY A 341 10.70 -11.19 19.17
C GLY A 341 9.74 -12.38 19.35
N GLY A 342 9.42 -13.12 18.28
CA GLY A 342 8.56 -14.30 18.29
C GLY A 342 9.27 -15.65 18.20
N ILE A 343 10.60 -15.66 18.23
CA ILE A 343 11.41 -16.89 18.15
C ILE A 343 11.29 -17.72 19.44
N THR A 344 11.06 -19.02 19.30
CA THR A 344 11.15 -20.00 20.40
C THR A 344 12.38 -20.92 20.31
N SER A 345 12.99 -21.06 19.12
CA SER A 345 14.16 -21.89 18.84
C SER A 345 15.25 -21.09 18.11
N VAL A 346 16.45 -21.08 18.70
CA VAL A 346 17.60 -20.27 18.23
C VAL A 346 18.51 -21.08 17.28
N GLU A 347 18.33 -22.39 17.20
CA GLU A 347 19.20 -23.30 16.44
C GLU A 347 18.76 -23.51 14.97
N ASP A 348 17.50 -23.20 14.65
CA ASP A 348 16.95 -23.33 13.31
C ASP A 348 17.45 -22.22 12.35
N ARG A 349 17.52 -22.51 11.04
CA ARG A 349 17.79 -21.49 10.01
C ARG A 349 16.52 -20.75 9.59
N ILE A 350 15.39 -21.46 9.53
CA ILE A 350 14.08 -20.95 9.16
C ILE A 350 13.18 -21.00 10.39
N HIS A 351 13.13 -19.90 11.14
CA HIS A 351 12.39 -19.82 12.39
C HIS A 351 10.88 -19.64 12.12
N HIS A 352 10.07 -20.52 12.68
CA HIS A 352 8.61 -20.37 12.72
C HIS A 352 8.21 -19.63 14.00
N THR A 353 7.31 -18.66 13.88
CA THR A 353 6.83 -17.86 15.01
C THR A 353 5.32 -17.99 15.18
N GLU A 354 4.83 -17.78 16.39
CA GLU A 354 3.39 -17.70 16.68
C GLU A 354 2.75 -16.35 16.29
N LEU A 355 3.54 -15.41 15.78
CA LEU A 355 3.10 -14.04 15.54
C LEU A 355 2.09 -13.95 14.37
N PRO A 356 1.12 -13.03 14.44
CA PRO A 356 0.26 -12.73 13.30
C PRO A 356 1.06 -12.09 12.15
N PRO A 357 0.56 -12.19 10.90
CA PRO A 357 1.09 -11.44 9.77
C PRO A 357 0.77 -9.95 9.93
N ILE A 358 1.55 -9.09 9.27
CA ILE A 358 1.44 -7.64 9.37
C ILE A 358 0.78 -7.07 8.10
N TYR A 359 -0.15 -6.13 8.24
CA TYR A 359 -0.67 -5.35 7.10
C TYR A 359 0.36 -4.29 6.72
N LEU A 360 0.68 -4.14 5.43
CA LEU A 360 1.62 -3.14 4.91
C LEU A 360 0.95 -2.22 3.87
N GLN A 361 0.96 -0.92 4.14
CA GLN A 361 0.52 0.13 3.22
C GLN A 361 1.71 0.86 2.60
N HIS A 362 1.60 1.13 1.30
CA HIS A 362 2.31 2.23 0.63
C HIS A 362 1.36 2.97 -0.32
N PRO A 363 1.77 4.09 -0.95
CA PRO A 363 0.99 4.70 -2.01
C PRO A 363 0.69 3.72 -3.15
N GLY A 364 -0.58 3.63 -3.57
CA GLY A 364 -1.03 2.85 -4.73
C GLY A 364 -1.44 1.40 -4.44
N HIS A 365 -0.83 0.72 -3.46
CA HIS A 365 -1.07 -0.71 -3.17
C HIS A 365 -0.85 -1.06 -1.69
N SER A 366 -1.25 -2.27 -1.29
CA SER A 366 -1.04 -2.82 0.06
C SER A 366 -0.84 -4.33 0.03
N LEU A 367 -0.06 -4.84 0.98
CA LEU A 367 0.40 -6.23 1.06
C LEU A 367 0.15 -6.81 2.46
N THR A 368 0.23 -8.12 2.60
CA THR A 368 0.34 -8.80 3.89
C THR A 368 1.75 -9.37 4.05
N ILE A 369 2.54 -8.86 5.00
CA ILE A 369 3.85 -9.40 5.34
C ILE A 369 3.64 -10.68 6.15
N VAL A 370 4.16 -11.79 5.63
CA VAL A 370 4.11 -13.12 6.27
C VAL A 370 5.47 -13.59 6.80
N GLY A 371 6.51 -12.78 6.61
CA GLY A 371 7.84 -13.06 7.17
C GLY A 371 8.92 -12.06 6.74
N PHE A 372 10.15 -12.37 7.12
CA PHE A 372 11.35 -11.60 6.77
C PHE A 372 12.49 -12.57 6.42
N GLU A 373 13.28 -12.25 5.41
CA GLU A 373 14.45 -13.03 4.98
C GLU A 373 15.71 -12.17 4.98
N ARG A 374 16.82 -12.76 5.45
CA ARG A 374 18.19 -12.32 5.16
C ARG A 374 18.83 -13.27 4.15
N GLN A 375 19.53 -12.72 3.17
CA GLN A 375 20.29 -13.48 2.18
C GLN A 375 21.79 -13.46 2.48
N MET A 376 22.52 -14.45 1.94
CA MET A 376 23.95 -14.70 2.20
C MET A 376 24.89 -13.57 1.73
N ASP A 377 24.42 -12.66 0.87
CA ASP A 377 25.10 -11.44 0.44
C ASP A 377 24.79 -10.22 1.32
N GLY A 378 24.01 -10.41 2.40
CA GLY A 378 23.55 -9.37 3.31
C GLY A 378 22.28 -8.62 2.85
N GLN A 379 21.75 -8.90 1.65
CA GLN A 379 20.46 -8.38 1.23
C GLN A 379 19.33 -8.93 2.11
N ALA A 380 18.19 -8.24 2.08
CA ALA A 380 17.01 -8.65 2.83
C ALA A 380 15.75 -8.47 1.97
N ASN A 381 14.79 -9.34 2.20
CA ASN A 381 13.47 -9.30 1.57
C ASN A 381 12.39 -9.35 2.65
N LEU A 382 11.33 -8.57 2.49
CA LEU A 382 10.08 -8.89 3.17
C LEU A 382 9.45 -10.07 2.43
N LEU A 383 8.97 -11.07 3.15
CA LEU A 383 8.20 -12.17 2.59
C LEU A 383 6.72 -11.79 2.67
N VAL A 384 6.04 -11.74 1.54
CA VAL A 384 4.67 -11.19 1.44
C VAL A 384 3.71 -12.14 0.73
N PHE A 385 2.46 -12.06 1.14
CA PHE A 385 1.32 -12.37 0.30
C PHE A 385 0.83 -11.08 -0.36
N ASP A 386 0.55 -11.15 -1.66
CA ASP A 386 0.25 -10.01 -2.51
C ASP A 386 -1.09 -10.24 -3.21
N PRO A 387 -2.18 -9.59 -2.77
CA PRO A 387 -3.51 -9.88 -3.28
C PRO A 387 -3.70 -9.52 -4.77
N SER A 388 -2.75 -8.76 -5.37
CA SER A 388 -2.70 -8.53 -6.81
C SER A 388 -2.39 -9.79 -7.63
N PHE A 389 -1.92 -10.90 -7.05
CA PHE A 389 -1.46 -12.09 -7.78
C PHE A 389 -1.96 -13.40 -7.17
N ARG A 390 -2.33 -14.37 -8.01
CA ARG A 390 -2.69 -15.73 -7.59
C ARG A 390 -1.45 -16.61 -7.46
N ASP A 391 -1.45 -17.55 -6.51
CA ASP A 391 -0.38 -18.54 -6.38
C ASP A 391 -0.31 -19.42 -7.64
N SER A 392 0.89 -19.51 -8.22
CA SER A 392 1.14 -20.30 -9.43
C SER A 392 0.81 -21.78 -9.23
N THR A 393 0.43 -22.47 -10.29
CA THR A 393 0.11 -23.90 -10.23
C THR A 393 1.32 -24.74 -9.76
N LYS A 394 2.55 -24.27 -10.00
CA LYS A 394 3.78 -24.82 -9.41
C LYS A 394 3.77 -24.81 -7.87
N ILE A 395 3.39 -23.70 -7.24
CA ILE A 395 3.28 -23.59 -5.78
C ILE A 395 2.11 -24.42 -5.25
N ARG A 396 0.92 -24.29 -5.88
CA ARG A 396 -0.28 -24.99 -5.43
C ARG A 396 -0.14 -26.52 -5.48
N ASN A 397 0.60 -27.05 -6.46
CA ASN A 397 0.95 -28.46 -6.56
C ASN A 397 1.94 -28.97 -5.50
N LEU A 398 2.49 -28.11 -4.63
CA LEU A 398 3.38 -28.47 -3.52
C LEU A 398 2.67 -28.45 -2.15
N ILE A 399 1.47 -27.89 -2.06
CA ILE A 399 0.70 -27.82 -0.81
C ILE A 399 0.46 -29.23 -0.25
N GLY A 400 0.71 -29.40 1.05
CA GLY A 400 0.58 -30.69 1.74
C GLY A 400 1.61 -31.76 1.34
N ARG A 401 2.71 -31.39 0.67
CA ARG A 401 3.76 -32.32 0.20
C ARG A 401 5.14 -31.91 0.71
N THR A 402 6.05 -32.87 0.77
CA THR A 402 7.48 -32.60 0.93
C THR A 402 8.01 -31.95 -0.34
N VAL A 403 8.44 -30.69 -0.26
CA VAL A 403 9.03 -29.98 -1.39
C VAL A 403 10.40 -30.56 -1.70
N ARG A 404 10.65 -30.88 -2.96
CA ARG A 404 11.98 -31.23 -3.48
C ARG A 404 12.18 -30.55 -4.82
N GLN A 405 13.02 -29.53 -4.88
CA GLN A 405 13.33 -28.79 -6.10
C GLN A 405 14.82 -28.79 -6.40
N LYS A 406 15.21 -28.48 -7.65
CA LYS A 406 16.62 -28.32 -7.99
C LYS A 406 17.14 -27.02 -7.36
N PRO A 407 18.33 -26.98 -6.73
CA PRO A 407 18.86 -25.75 -6.11
C PRO A 407 18.82 -24.51 -7.01
N SER A 408 19.14 -24.69 -8.30
CA SER A 408 19.10 -23.64 -9.34
C SER A 408 17.70 -23.14 -9.73
N SER A 409 16.64 -23.63 -9.10
CA SER A 409 15.24 -23.26 -9.39
C SER A 409 14.47 -22.72 -8.19
N ILE A 410 14.93 -22.95 -6.97
CA ILE A 410 14.19 -22.62 -5.74
C ILE A 410 13.89 -21.13 -5.65
N ASP A 411 14.88 -20.28 -5.98
CA ASP A 411 14.73 -18.85 -5.83
C ASP A 411 13.70 -18.24 -6.80
N SER A 412 13.35 -18.91 -7.93
CA SER A 412 12.24 -18.48 -8.79
C SER A 412 10.85 -18.93 -8.30
N PHE A 413 10.76 -19.95 -7.43
CA PHE A 413 9.53 -20.23 -6.68
C PHE A 413 9.32 -19.21 -5.55
N LEU A 414 10.40 -18.68 -4.97
CA LEU A 414 10.37 -17.68 -3.89
C LEU A 414 10.20 -16.23 -4.41
N GLN A 415 10.68 -15.92 -5.61
CA GLN A 415 10.67 -14.57 -6.20
C GLN A 415 9.29 -13.86 -6.18
N PRO A 416 8.14 -14.51 -6.46
CA PRO A 416 6.83 -13.86 -6.37
C PRO A 416 6.47 -13.34 -4.97
N TYR A 417 7.04 -13.95 -3.91
CA TYR A 417 6.77 -13.66 -2.51
C TYR A 417 7.84 -12.76 -1.86
N ARG A 418 8.98 -12.55 -2.52
CA ARG A 418 10.05 -11.65 -2.05
C ARG A 418 9.74 -10.21 -2.46
N ARG A 419 9.87 -9.27 -1.52
CA ARG A 419 9.91 -7.82 -1.79
C ARG A 419 11.22 -7.26 -1.22
N GLY A 420 12.22 -7.15 -2.09
CA GLY A 420 13.55 -6.65 -1.75
C GLY A 420 13.74 -5.16 -1.97
N SER A 421 14.99 -4.71 -1.92
CA SER A 421 15.37 -3.29 -2.02
C SER A 421 14.92 -2.58 -3.31
N HIS A 422 14.67 -3.31 -4.41
CA HIS A 422 14.19 -2.70 -5.66
C HIS A 422 12.79 -2.11 -5.54
N TYR A 423 11.86 -2.88 -4.95
CA TYR A 423 10.45 -2.52 -4.76
C TYR A 423 10.34 -1.28 -3.86
N PHE A 424 11.02 -1.31 -2.72
CA PHE A 424 10.98 -0.23 -1.71
C PHE A 424 11.90 0.98 -2.03
N ARG A 425 12.42 1.09 -3.26
CA ARG A 425 13.32 2.18 -3.69
C ARG A 425 12.60 3.49 -4.02
N LYS A 426 11.28 3.45 -4.16
CA LYS A 426 10.46 4.53 -4.77
C LYS A 426 9.58 5.25 -3.74
N TYR A 427 9.01 4.51 -2.79
CA TYR A 427 8.21 5.08 -1.71
C TYR A 427 9.10 5.53 -0.55
N ASN A 428 8.85 6.75 -0.05
CA ASN A 428 9.50 7.32 1.13
C ASN A 428 8.60 7.30 2.38
N GLN A 429 7.47 6.61 2.29
CA GLN A 429 6.45 6.53 3.34
C GLN A 429 5.77 5.17 3.30
N TYR A 430 5.72 4.52 4.46
CA TYR A 430 5.09 3.22 4.69
C TYR A 430 4.27 3.29 5.98
N GLU A 431 3.20 2.53 6.06
CA GLU A 431 2.48 2.29 7.31
C GLU A 431 2.28 0.79 7.50
N VAL A 432 2.32 0.33 8.74
CA VAL A 432 2.03 -1.06 9.11
C VAL A 432 1.06 -1.12 10.28
N LEU A 433 0.34 -2.23 10.40
CA LEU A 433 -0.72 -2.50 11.38
C LEU A 433 -0.69 -3.98 11.80
#